data_AF-A0A819ATW9-F1
#
_entry.id   AF-A0A819ATW9-F1
#
_cell.length_a   1.000
_cell.length_b   1.000
_cell.length_c   1.000
_cell.angle_alpha   90.00
_cell.angle_beta   90.00
_cell.angle_gamma   90.00
#
_symmetry.space_group_name_H-M   'P 1'
#
loop_
_entity.id
_entity.type
_entity.pdbx_description
1 polymer ?
#
loop_
_entity_poly.entity_id
_entity_poly.type
_entity_poly.pdbx_seq_one_letter_code
_entity_poly.pdbx_strand_id
1 'polypeptide(L)'
;MLILASVGSWLPFAIVALFIIFFSVIFTLRYQQKRHRNYAVTLVCSVSLIIALLTSSLLPTDIILVSFMKYPNGTYKEWTVNQTTRDHIQKYVEVGYYVLYGLVILMTFLINPFLFFYYEEKQDEEGQTAKRIRSAAKWTAGFIIFLIILIILGVFFPQLATLPSINSTSEWDNVKYLIDHFDGSRVEDSISFTIFTLSLIGFFLLTVYTGYGSIACPLSLIRGKRSARLQQATIEEQRAELQNQIRVLKLR
;
A
#
# COMPACT_ATOMS: atom_id res chain seq x y z
N MET A 1 -2.95 -36.82 15.03
CA MET A 1 -3.09 -36.58 13.57
C MET A 1 -3.84 -35.30 13.23
N LEU A 2 -4.99 -35.00 13.84
CA LEU A 2 -5.79 -33.78 13.56
C LEU A 2 -5.02 -32.44 13.73
N ILE A 3 -4.21 -32.31 14.79
CA ILE A 3 -3.40 -31.10 15.02
C ILE A 3 -2.29 -30.95 13.95
N LEU A 4 -1.69 -32.05 13.51
CA LEU A 4 -0.67 -32.04 12.46
C LEU A 4 -1.26 -31.62 11.10
N ALA A 5 -2.47 -32.10 10.79
CA ALA A 5 -3.19 -31.71 9.58
C ALA A 5 -3.62 -30.24 9.61
N SER A 6 -4.04 -29.73 10.77
CA SER A 6 -4.36 -28.32 10.99
C SER A 6 -3.13 -27.43 10.83
N VAL A 7 -2.00 -27.78 11.44
CA VAL A 7 -0.72 -27.03 11.32
C VAL A 7 -0.18 -27.07 9.89
N GLY A 8 -0.35 -28.20 9.19
CA GLY A 8 0.03 -28.35 7.78
C GLY A 8 -0.66 -27.35 6.85
N SER A 9 -1.90 -26.93 7.16
CA SER A 9 -2.65 -25.95 6.37
C SER A 9 -2.04 -24.55 6.44
N TRP A 10 -1.40 -24.17 7.54
CA TRP A 10 -0.83 -22.84 7.76
C TRP A 10 0.65 -22.73 7.39
N LEU A 11 1.32 -23.87 7.19
CA LEU A 11 2.75 -23.92 6.85
C LEU A 11 3.08 -23.17 5.54
N PRO A 12 2.32 -23.31 4.43
CA PRO A 12 2.59 -22.56 3.21
C PRO A 12 2.49 -21.04 3.43
N PHE A 13 1.53 -20.59 4.23
CA PHE A 13 1.36 -19.18 4.54
C PHE A 13 2.57 -18.62 5.31
N ALA A 14 3.06 -19.33 6.32
CA ALA A 14 4.24 -18.93 7.08
C ALA A 14 5.49 -18.79 6.19
N ILE A 15 5.68 -19.72 5.24
CA ILE A 15 6.79 -19.68 4.28
C ILE A 15 6.68 -18.45 3.37
N VAL A 16 5.49 -18.19 2.82
CA VAL A 16 5.26 -17.03 1.94
C VAL A 16 5.44 -15.72 2.71
N ALA A 17 4.93 -15.63 3.93
CA ALA A 17 5.11 -14.45 4.79
C ALA A 17 6.60 -14.18 5.09
N LEU A 18 7.38 -15.21 5.39
CA LEU A 18 8.83 -15.06 5.61
C LEU A 18 9.54 -14.56 4.35
N PHE A 19 9.20 -15.11 3.18
CA PHE A 19 9.74 -14.67 1.90
C PHE A 19 9.40 -13.20 1.61
N ILE A 20 8.17 -12.77 1.89
CA ILE A 20 7.73 -11.38 1.74
C ILE A 20 8.55 -10.44 2.64
N ILE A 21 8.77 -10.81 3.90
CA ILE A 21 9.56 -10.01 4.84
C ILE A 21 11.00 -9.86 4.32
N PHE A 22 11.63 -10.98 3.93
CA PHE A 22 12.99 -10.98 3.41
C PHE A 22 13.11 -10.15 2.12
N PHE A 23 12.19 -10.35 1.18
CA PHE A 23 12.14 -9.61 -0.08
C PHE A 23 11.96 -8.11 0.15
N SER A 24 11.02 -7.71 0.99
CA SER A 24 10.74 -6.30 1.26
C SER A 24 11.94 -5.57 1.87
N VAL A 25 12.60 -6.19 2.85
CA VAL A 25 13.79 -5.62 3.49
C VAL A 25 14.93 -5.47 2.47
N ILE A 26 15.23 -6.51 1.69
CA ILE A 26 16.29 -6.46 0.67
C ILE A 26 15.96 -5.42 -0.40
N PHE A 27 14.73 -5.40 -0.89
CA PHE A 27 14.30 -4.44 -1.90
C PHE A 27 14.50 -3.01 -1.42
N THR A 28 14.06 -2.69 -0.20
CA THR A 28 14.21 -1.34 0.36
C THR A 28 15.69 -0.97 0.57
N LEU A 29 16.52 -1.91 1.03
CA LEU A 29 17.97 -1.68 1.19
C LEU A 29 18.70 -1.52 -0.16
N ARG A 30 18.23 -2.21 -1.22
CA ARG A 30 18.86 -2.17 -2.55
C ARG A 30 18.61 -0.86 -3.29
N TYR A 31 17.41 -0.30 -3.16
CA TYR A 31 16.98 0.92 -3.84
C TYR A 31 17.18 2.20 -3.01
N GLN A 32 17.70 2.08 -1.79
CA GLN A 32 18.12 3.24 -1.00
C GLN A 32 19.22 4.04 -1.72
N GLN A 33 18.98 5.34 -1.94
CA GLN A 33 20.04 6.26 -2.35
C GLN A 33 21.03 6.48 -1.19
N LYS A 34 22.32 6.22 -1.44
CA LYS A 34 23.41 6.34 -0.46
C LYS A 34 23.56 7.75 0.15
N ARG A 35 23.04 8.79 -0.52
CA ARG A 35 23.25 10.20 -0.16
C ARG A 35 22.29 10.73 0.92
N HIS A 36 21.11 10.13 1.11
CA HIS A 36 20.09 10.58 2.08
C HIS A 36 19.51 9.42 2.91
N ARG A 37 20.40 8.64 3.53
CA ARG A 37 20.00 7.47 4.33
C ARG A 37 19.35 7.91 5.65
N ASN A 38 18.02 7.85 5.72
CA ASN A 38 17.26 8.00 6.97
C ASN A 38 16.65 6.65 7.36
N TYR A 39 17.04 6.12 8.54
CA TYR A 39 16.58 4.80 8.99
C TYR A 39 15.06 4.74 9.20
N ALA A 40 14.44 5.79 9.73
CA ALA A 40 13.00 5.81 9.98
C ALA A 40 12.18 5.75 8.67
N VAL A 41 12.60 6.46 7.62
CA VAL A 41 11.94 6.41 6.30
C VAL A 41 11.98 4.99 5.74
N THR A 42 13.14 4.37 5.81
CA THR A 42 13.33 3.01 5.32
C THR A 42 12.55 1.98 6.11
N LEU A 43 12.49 2.09 7.44
CA LEU A 43 11.67 1.21 8.25
C LEU A 43 10.18 1.33 7.88
N VAL A 44 9.65 2.55 7.79
CA VAL A 44 8.23 2.76 7.44
C VAL A 44 7.94 2.27 6.02
N CYS A 45 8.81 2.56 5.04
CA CYS A 45 8.64 2.05 3.68
C CYS A 45 8.71 0.52 3.63
N SER A 46 9.65 -0.11 4.33
CA SER A 46 9.74 -1.57 4.40
C SER A 46 8.50 -2.19 5.04
N VAL A 47 8.03 -1.62 6.16
CA VAL A 47 6.80 -2.07 6.84
C VAL A 47 5.60 -1.92 5.92
N SER A 48 5.39 -0.73 5.34
CA SER A 48 4.29 -0.48 4.39
C SER A 48 4.31 -1.45 3.21
N LEU A 49 5.50 -1.79 2.70
CA LEU A 49 5.66 -2.75 1.61
C LEU A 49 5.38 -4.19 2.06
N ILE A 50 5.80 -4.59 3.27
CA ILE A 50 5.46 -5.91 3.85
C ILE A 50 3.96 -6.06 3.93
N ILE A 51 3.27 -5.07 4.49
CA ILE A 51 1.82 -5.11 4.70
C ILE A 51 1.10 -5.21 3.36
N ALA A 52 1.46 -4.38 2.37
CA ALA A 52 0.85 -4.42 1.04
C ALA A 52 1.02 -5.78 0.36
N LEU A 53 2.22 -6.36 0.43
CA LEU A 53 2.50 -7.69 -0.13
C LEU A 53 1.79 -8.80 0.64
N LEU A 54 1.69 -8.69 1.97
CA LEU A 54 0.95 -9.64 2.80
C LEU A 54 -0.54 -9.63 2.45
N THR A 55 -1.14 -8.44 2.30
CA THR A 55 -2.53 -8.27 1.88
C THR A 55 -2.77 -8.88 0.50
N SER A 56 -1.89 -8.64 -0.47
CA SER A 56 -2.01 -9.24 -1.80
C SER A 56 -1.85 -10.76 -1.78
N SER A 57 -1.01 -11.29 -0.90
CA SER A 57 -0.80 -12.73 -0.71
C SER A 57 -1.93 -13.41 0.07
N LEU A 58 -2.81 -12.66 0.74
CA LEU A 58 -3.91 -13.24 1.50
C LEU A 58 -4.96 -13.88 0.57
N LEU A 59 -5.23 -13.26 -0.58
CA LEU A 59 -6.15 -13.79 -1.61
C LEU A 59 -5.76 -15.19 -2.12
N PRO A 60 -4.53 -15.44 -2.63
CA PRO A 60 -4.15 -16.78 -3.04
C PRO A 60 -4.09 -17.76 -1.86
N THR A 61 -3.75 -17.29 -0.66
CA THR A 61 -3.76 -18.12 0.55
C THR A 61 -5.18 -18.62 0.87
N ASP A 62 -6.18 -17.75 0.76
CA ASP A 62 -7.59 -18.09 0.98
C ASP A 62 -8.06 -19.17 0.01
N ILE A 63 -7.78 -19.00 -1.28
CA ILE A 63 -8.10 -19.99 -2.33
C ILE A 63 -7.45 -21.35 -2.01
N ILE A 64 -6.16 -21.34 -1.65
CA ILE A 64 -5.43 -22.57 -1.30
C ILE A 64 -6.00 -23.20 -0.02
N LEU A 65 -6.34 -22.40 0.99
CA LEU A 65 -6.87 -22.87 2.26
C LEU A 65 -8.21 -23.57 2.05
N VAL A 66 -9.15 -22.94 1.34
CA VAL A 66 -10.45 -23.54 0.99
C VAL A 66 -10.26 -24.81 0.16
N SER A 67 -9.31 -24.80 -0.78
CA SER A 67 -8.95 -25.99 -1.56
C SER A 67 -8.40 -27.11 -0.67
N PHE A 68 -7.56 -26.78 0.32
CA PHE A 68 -6.96 -27.75 1.24
C PHE A 68 -7.98 -28.41 2.18
N MET A 69 -9.10 -27.74 2.46
CA MET A 69 -10.21 -28.29 3.25
C MET A 69 -11.01 -29.37 2.51
N LYS A 70 -10.91 -29.45 1.18
CA LYS A 70 -11.69 -30.37 0.34
C LYS A 70 -10.78 -31.42 -0.31
N TYR A 71 -11.36 -32.57 -0.61
CA TYR A 71 -10.77 -33.57 -1.50
C TYR A 71 -11.09 -33.22 -2.97
N PRO A 72 -10.36 -33.78 -3.95
CA PRO A 72 -10.65 -33.56 -5.38
C PRO A 72 -12.06 -33.98 -5.82
N ASN A 73 -12.70 -34.88 -5.07
CA ASN A 73 -14.08 -35.32 -5.28
C ASN A 73 -15.14 -34.33 -4.71
N GLY A 74 -14.72 -33.18 -4.16
CA GLY A 74 -15.59 -32.16 -3.57
C GLY A 74 -16.03 -32.42 -2.13
N THR A 75 -15.68 -33.57 -1.54
CA THR A 75 -16.02 -33.90 -0.15
C THR A 75 -15.04 -33.25 0.83
N TYR A 76 -15.51 -32.93 2.04
CA TYR A 76 -14.66 -32.36 3.09
C TYR A 76 -13.74 -33.42 3.70
N LYS A 77 -12.51 -33.01 4.05
CA LYS A 77 -11.59 -33.87 4.78
C LYS A 77 -12.09 -34.13 6.19
N GLU A 78 -11.69 -35.24 6.81
CA GLU A 78 -12.15 -35.66 8.13
C GLU A 78 -11.97 -34.59 9.23
N TRP A 79 -10.94 -33.74 9.10
CA TRP A 79 -10.67 -32.64 10.01
C TRP A 79 -11.54 -31.38 9.78
N THR A 80 -12.24 -31.29 8.64
CA THR A 80 -13.14 -30.18 8.25
C THR A 80 -14.61 -30.59 8.11
N VAL A 81 -14.96 -31.86 8.38
CA VAL A 81 -16.36 -32.32 8.38
C VAL A 81 -17.19 -31.52 9.40
N ASN A 82 -16.61 -31.24 10.57
CA ASN A 82 -17.27 -30.45 11.61
C ASN A 82 -17.51 -29.01 11.16
N GLN A 83 -18.76 -28.55 11.29
CA GLN A 83 -19.14 -27.18 10.92
C GLN A 83 -18.47 -26.13 11.81
N THR A 84 -18.37 -26.39 13.11
CA THR A 84 -17.72 -25.50 14.08
C THR A 84 -16.26 -25.20 13.72
N THR A 85 -15.50 -26.21 13.30
CA THR A 85 -14.09 -26.03 12.89
C THR A 85 -13.97 -25.17 11.63
N ARG A 86 -14.92 -25.29 10.69
CA ARG A 86 -14.96 -24.47 9.47
C ARG A 86 -15.25 -23.00 9.80
N ASP A 87 -16.26 -22.77 10.63
CA ASP A 87 -16.66 -21.42 11.04
C ASP A 87 -15.52 -20.69 11.78
N HIS A 88 -14.78 -21.40 12.63
CA HIS A 88 -13.60 -20.85 13.30
C HIS A 88 -12.53 -20.42 12.30
N ILE A 89 -12.19 -21.26 11.32
CA ILE A 89 -11.16 -20.95 10.32
C ILE A 89 -11.60 -19.78 9.44
N GLN A 90 -12.85 -19.75 8.99
CA GLN A 90 -13.40 -18.65 8.21
C GLN A 90 -13.30 -17.33 8.98
N LYS A 91 -13.67 -17.34 10.27
CA LYS A 91 -13.58 -16.15 11.13
C LYS A 91 -12.14 -15.65 11.30
N TYR A 92 -11.14 -16.54 11.41
CA TYR A 92 -9.74 -16.12 11.50
C TYR A 92 -9.26 -15.44 10.21
N VAL A 93 -9.64 -15.98 9.05
CA VAL A 93 -9.27 -15.42 7.74
C VAL A 93 -9.96 -14.07 7.53
N GLU A 94 -11.25 -13.97 7.87
CA GLU A 94 -12.05 -12.74 7.81
C GLU A 94 -11.44 -11.63 8.69
N VAL A 95 -11.13 -11.94 9.95
CA VAL A 95 -10.43 -11.00 10.85
C VAL A 95 -9.07 -10.61 10.26
N GLY A 96 -8.35 -11.54 9.65
CA GLY A 96 -7.10 -11.27 8.94
C GLY A 96 -7.28 -10.23 7.83
N TYR A 97 -8.32 -10.35 7.02
CA TYR A 97 -8.66 -9.37 5.99
C TYR A 97 -8.93 -8.00 6.59
N TYR A 98 -9.81 -7.89 7.59
CA TYR A 98 -10.14 -6.59 8.20
C TYR A 98 -8.91 -5.92 8.83
N VAL A 99 -8.06 -6.68 9.54
CA VAL A 99 -6.84 -6.15 10.14
C VAL A 99 -5.87 -5.66 9.07
N LEU A 100 -5.60 -6.45 8.03
CA LEU A 100 -4.64 -6.08 7.00
C LEU A 100 -5.12 -4.91 6.13
N TYR A 101 -6.38 -4.92 5.68
CA TYR A 101 -6.94 -3.80 4.93
C TYR A 101 -6.99 -2.52 5.77
N GLY A 102 -7.38 -2.60 7.04
CA GLY A 102 -7.33 -1.47 7.96
C GLY A 102 -5.92 -0.91 8.12
N LEU A 103 -4.92 -1.79 8.21
CA LEU A 103 -3.52 -1.39 8.34
C LEU A 103 -2.98 -0.79 7.03
N VAL A 104 -3.39 -1.29 5.86
CA VAL A 104 -3.09 -0.66 4.56
C VAL A 104 -3.66 0.77 4.49
N ILE A 105 -4.92 0.97 4.87
CA ILE A 105 -5.56 2.29 4.88
C ILE A 105 -4.80 3.24 5.83
N LEU A 106 -4.48 2.77 7.03
CA LEU A 106 -3.73 3.55 8.02
C LEU A 106 -2.32 3.92 7.51
N MET A 107 -1.59 2.99 6.91
CA MET A 107 -0.28 3.28 6.35
C MET A 107 -0.36 4.25 5.18
N THR A 108 -1.36 4.10 4.31
CA THR A 108 -1.49 4.87 3.07
C THR A 108 -1.96 6.30 3.30
N PHE A 109 -2.94 6.51 4.18
CA PHE A 109 -3.54 7.85 4.39
C PHE A 109 -2.99 8.60 5.60
N LEU A 110 -2.35 7.92 6.55
CA LEU A 110 -1.84 8.55 7.77
C LEU A 110 -0.31 8.51 7.84
N ILE A 111 0.29 7.32 7.90
CA ILE A 111 1.73 7.19 8.20
C ILE A 111 2.61 7.64 7.03
N ASN A 112 2.33 7.18 5.80
CA ASN A 112 3.15 7.51 4.63
C ASN A 112 3.11 9.02 4.30
N PRO A 113 1.93 9.69 4.25
CA PRO A 113 1.88 11.14 4.01
C PRO A 113 2.53 11.94 5.14
N PHE A 114 2.30 11.54 6.40
CA PHE A 114 2.94 12.19 7.56
C PHE A 114 4.47 12.14 7.46
N LEU A 115 5.02 10.97 7.15
CA LEU A 115 6.45 10.79 7.01
C LEU A 115 7.01 11.60 5.84
N PHE A 116 6.30 11.63 4.71
CA PHE A 116 6.67 12.43 3.55
C PHE A 116 6.81 13.92 3.92
N PHE A 117 5.78 14.53 4.50
CA PHE A 117 5.83 15.95 4.89
C PHE A 117 6.86 16.24 5.97
N TYR A 118 6.99 15.34 6.96
CA TYR A 118 7.97 15.51 8.05
C TYR A 118 9.42 15.57 7.55
N TYR A 119 9.74 14.82 6.49
CA TYR A 119 11.08 14.79 5.90
C TYR A 119 11.30 15.84 4.81
N GLU A 120 10.28 16.26 4.09
CA GLU A 120 10.37 17.38 3.14
C GLU A 120 10.76 18.68 3.88
N GLU A 121 10.09 18.97 5.00
CA GLU A 121 10.42 20.12 5.87
C GLU A 121 11.77 19.99 6.60
N LYS A 122 12.43 18.82 6.55
CA LYS A 122 13.78 18.66 7.13
C LYS A 122 14.84 19.44 6.36
N GLN A 123 14.61 19.73 5.08
CA GLN A 123 15.61 20.38 4.24
C GLN A 123 15.68 21.91 4.45
N ASP A 124 14.59 22.54 4.92
CA ASP A 124 14.49 24.00 4.98
C ASP A 124 14.61 24.62 6.39
N GLU A 125 14.28 23.89 7.47
CA GLU A 125 14.25 24.47 8.84
C GLU A 125 15.12 23.69 9.85
N GLU A 126 16.32 24.21 10.12
CA GLU A 126 17.15 23.81 11.27
C GLU A 126 16.59 24.42 12.56
N GLY A 127 15.84 23.65 13.38
CA GLY A 127 15.78 23.94 14.82
C GLY A 127 14.53 23.63 15.65
N GLN A 128 13.34 23.39 15.10
CA GLN A 128 12.13 23.14 15.92
C GLN A 128 11.30 21.91 15.50
N THR A 129 11.66 20.74 16.04
CA THR A 129 10.96 19.46 15.82
C THR A 129 9.46 19.53 16.13
N ALA A 130 9.05 20.30 17.15
CA ALA A 130 7.64 20.44 17.53
C ALA A 130 6.80 21.22 16.48
N LYS A 131 7.37 22.26 15.86
CA LYS A 131 6.69 22.99 14.77
C LYS A 131 6.53 22.12 13.53
N ARG A 132 7.55 21.31 13.23
CA ARG A 132 7.56 20.36 12.12
C ARG A 132 6.49 19.27 12.26
N ILE A 133 6.34 18.68 13.44
CA ILE A 133 5.28 17.70 13.69
C ILE A 133 3.90 18.34 13.47
N ARG A 134 3.69 19.59 13.92
CA ARG A 134 2.42 20.29 13.76
C ARG A 134 2.12 20.63 12.29
N SER A 135 3.13 21.06 11.54
CA SER A 135 2.98 21.35 10.12
C SER A 135 2.72 20.07 9.31
N ALA A 136 3.52 19.03 9.51
CA ALA A 136 3.31 17.73 8.89
C ALA A 136 1.92 17.14 9.21
N ALA A 137 1.46 17.26 10.46
CA ALA A 137 0.12 16.81 10.85
C ALA A 137 -0.99 17.61 10.15
N LYS A 138 -0.83 18.93 9.97
CA LYS A 138 -1.79 19.78 9.24
C LYS A 138 -1.95 19.33 7.79
N TRP A 139 -0.86 19.01 7.11
CA TRP A 139 -0.90 18.54 5.72
C TRP A 139 -1.40 17.10 5.60
N THR A 140 -1.06 16.24 6.56
CA THR A 140 -1.61 14.88 6.65
C THR A 140 -3.13 14.89 6.87
N ALA A 141 -3.67 15.90 7.57
CA ALA A 141 -5.11 16.04 7.74
C ALA A 141 -5.86 16.16 6.40
N GLY A 142 -5.22 16.69 5.35
CA GLY A 142 -5.81 16.71 4.00
C GLY A 142 -6.09 15.31 3.46
N PHE A 143 -5.19 14.34 3.70
CA PHE A 143 -5.38 12.94 3.31
C PHE A 143 -6.50 12.27 4.12
N ILE A 144 -6.62 12.61 5.40
CA ILE A 144 -7.71 12.13 6.25
C ILE A 144 -9.06 12.69 5.78
N ILE A 145 -9.12 13.98 5.47
CA ILE A 145 -10.33 14.62 4.91
C ILE A 145 -10.72 13.94 3.60
N PHE A 146 -9.75 13.67 2.72
CA PHE A 146 -10.00 12.92 1.49
C PHE A 146 -10.55 11.51 1.75
N LEU A 147 -10.00 10.78 2.73
CA LEU A 147 -10.53 9.48 3.15
C LEU A 147 -11.97 9.57 3.67
N ILE A 148 -12.28 10.59 4.49
CA ILE A 148 -13.63 10.84 5.00
C ILE A 148 -14.59 11.12 3.84
N ILE A 149 -14.19 11.94 2.87
CA ILE A 149 -15.00 12.20 1.67
C ILE A 149 -15.25 10.90 0.89
N LEU A 150 -14.27 10.01 0.77
CA LEU A 150 -14.44 8.73 0.10
C LEU A 150 -15.46 7.83 0.82
N ILE A 151 -15.40 7.76 2.15
CA ILE A 151 -16.34 6.99 2.98
C ILE A 151 -17.75 7.57 2.88
N ILE A 152 -17.87 8.90 2.96
CA ILE A 152 -19.13 9.62 2.76
C ILE A 152 -19.72 9.23 1.41
N LEU A 153 -18.95 9.38 0.32
CA LEU A 153 -19.38 8.96 -1.01
C LEU A 153 -19.81 7.49 -1.04
N GLY A 154 -19.05 6.60 -0.41
CA GLY A 154 -19.40 5.17 -0.31
C GLY A 154 -20.70 4.89 0.44
N VAL A 155 -21.12 5.75 1.35
CA VAL A 155 -22.45 5.64 2.00
C VAL A 155 -23.56 6.11 1.05
N PHE A 156 -23.33 7.17 0.27
CA PHE A 156 -24.35 7.76 -0.60
C PHE A 156 -24.52 7.05 -1.94
N PHE A 157 -23.46 6.52 -2.55
CA PHE A 157 -23.50 5.88 -3.87
C PHE A 157 -24.41 4.64 -3.97
N PRO A 158 -24.42 3.68 -3.02
CA PRO A 158 -25.28 2.51 -3.09
C PRO A 158 -26.78 2.85 -3.13
N GLN A 159 -27.15 4.01 -2.58
CA GLN A 159 -28.54 4.44 -2.45
C GLN A 159 -29.08 5.06 -3.74
N LEU A 160 -28.22 5.66 -4.57
CA LEU A 160 -28.60 6.11 -5.91
C LEU A 160 -29.01 4.95 -6.82
N ALA A 161 -28.48 3.75 -6.60
CA ALA A 161 -28.82 2.56 -7.40
C ALA A 161 -30.18 1.95 -7.02
N THR A 162 -30.71 2.24 -5.82
CA THR A 162 -31.92 1.58 -5.26
C THR A 162 -33.12 2.51 -5.11
N LEU A 163 -33.08 3.74 -5.60
CA LEU A 163 -34.20 4.70 -5.47
C LEU A 163 -35.31 4.46 -6.51
N PRO A 164 -36.56 4.19 -6.09
CA PRO A 164 -37.72 4.42 -6.93
C PRO A 164 -37.95 5.94 -7.06
N SER A 165 -38.47 6.36 -8.22
CA SER A 165 -38.68 7.74 -8.66
C SER A 165 -39.01 8.77 -7.56
N ILE A 166 -38.13 9.77 -7.48
CA ILE A 166 -38.31 11.17 -7.07
C ILE A 166 -39.73 11.56 -6.62
N ASN A 167 -39.89 11.83 -5.32
CA ASN A 167 -40.83 12.83 -4.82
C ASN A 167 -40.20 13.58 -3.64
N SER A 168 -39.39 14.57 -4.02
CA SER A 168 -39.25 15.89 -3.41
C SER A 168 -39.71 16.07 -1.95
N THR A 169 -38.87 15.72 -0.98
CA THR A 169 -38.74 16.49 0.26
C THR A 169 -37.32 16.32 0.81
N SER A 170 -36.55 17.41 0.76
CA SER A 170 -35.29 17.67 1.46
C SER A 170 -34.21 16.58 1.40
N GLU A 171 -33.24 16.73 0.49
CA GLU A 171 -31.99 15.94 0.51
C GLU A 171 -31.30 15.96 1.88
N TRP A 172 -31.51 17.02 2.68
CA TRP A 172 -31.02 17.15 4.04
C TRP A 172 -31.71 16.23 5.06
N ASP A 173 -32.99 15.91 4.88
CA ASP A 173 -33.69 14.96 5.76
C ASP A 173 -33.27 13.52 5.44
N ASN A 174 -32.94 13.22 4.18
CA ASN A 174 -32.31 11.95 3.81
C ASN A 174 -30.91 11.82 4.44
N VAL A 175 -30.09 12.87 4.39
CA VAL A 175 -28.76 12.89 5.06
C VAL A 175 -28.91 12.73 6.58
N LYS A 176 -29.90 13.37 7.21
CA LYS A 176 -30.17 13.21 8.65
C LYS A 176 -30.63 11.80 9.01
N TYR A 177 -31.56 11.25 8.23
CA TYR A 177 -32.04 9.88 8.38
C TYR A 177 -30.91 8.85 8.19
N LEU A 178 -29.95 9.14 7.30
CA LEU A 178 -28.77 8.31 7.05
C LEU A 178 -27.76 8.30 8.19
N ILE A 179 -27.55 9.45 8.84
CA ILE A 179 -26.68 9.57 10.01
C ILE A 179 -27.34 8.90 11.23
N ASP A 180 -28.67 8.98 11.36
CA ASP A 180 -29.42 8.40 12.47
C ASP A 180 -29.56 6.87 12.37
N HIS A 181 -29.60 6.33 11.14
CA HIS A 181 -29.59 4.89 10.83
C HIS A 181 -28.22 4.38 10.36
N PHE A 182 -27.13 4.91 10.93
CA PHE A 182 -25.77 4.42 10.67
C PHE A 182 -25.55 3.07 11.38
N ASP A 183 -26.28 2.05 10.94
CA ASP A 183 -26.18 0.69 11.47
C ASP A 183 -24.94 -0.01 10.91
N GLY A 184 -24.37 -0.96 11.65
CA GLY A 184 -23.04 -1.54 11.37
C GLY A 184 -22.88 -2.14 9.97
N SER A 185 -23.98 -2.62 9.37
CA SER A 185 -24.01 -3.17 8.00
C SER A 185 -23.72 -2.14 6.91
N ARG A 186 -24.12 -0.88 7.11
CA ARG A 186 -23.97 0.19 6.11
C ARG A 186 -22.54 0.69 6.01
N VAL A 187 -21.79 0.54 7.10
CA VAL A 187 -20.36 0.85 7.16
C VAL A 187 -19.56 -0.14 6.33
N GLU A 188 -19.95 -1.41 6.34
CA GLU A 188 -19.29 -2.47 5.57
C GLU A 188 -19.42 -2.23 4.05
N ASP A 189 -20.60 -1.82 3.58
CA ASP A 189 -20.83 -1.47 2.18
C ASP A 189 -19.99 -0.25 1.75
N SER A 190 -19.92 0.78 2.59
CA SER A 190 -19.11 1.98 2.31
C SER A 190 -17.60 1.68 2.30
N ILE A 191 -17.12 0.84 3.21
CA ILE A 191 -15.71 0.39 3.23
C ILE A 191 -15.40 -0.38 1.95
N SER A 192 -16.30 -1.28 1.53
CA SER A 192 -16.14 -2.03 0.28
C SER A 192 -16.05 -1.09 -0.94
N PHE A 193 -16.95 -0.11 -1.04
CA PHE A 193 -16.91 0.91 -2.09
C PHE A 193 -15.61 1.71 -2.09
N THR A 194 -15.15 2.11 -0.90
CA THR A 194 -13.89 2.86 -0.71
C THR A 194 -12.70 2.04 -1.21
N ILE A 195 -12.63 0.75 -0.84
CA ILE A 195 -11.57 -0.17 -1.26
C ILE A 195 -11.61 -0.37 -2.78
N PHE A 196 -12.78 -0.56 -3.39
CA PHE A 196 -12.90 -0.71 -4.85
C PHE A 196 -12.46 0.56 -5.59
N THR A 197 -12.90 1.74 -5.15
CA THR A 197 -12.53 3.02 -5.75
C THR A 197 -11.02 3.26 -5.67
N LEU A 198 -10.43 3.00 -4.49
CA LEU A 198 -8.98 3.14 -4.30
C LEU A 198 -8.20 2.11 -5.13
N SER A 199 -8.69 0.88 -5.21
CA SER A 199 -8.10 -0.18 -6.04
C SER A 199 -8.17 0.15 -7.53
N LEU A 200 -9.26 0.75 -7.99
CA LEU A 200 -9.43 1.19 -9.39
C LEU A 200 -8.38 2.26 -9.76
N ILE A 201 -8.25 3.29 -8.93
CA ILE A 201 -7.26 4.36 -9.12
C ILE A 201 -5.84 3.79 -9.06
N GLY A 202 -5.56 2.95 -8.05
CA GLY A 202 -4.26 2.30 -7.88
C GLY A 202 -3.90 1.39 -9.05
N PHE A 203 -4.87 0.62 -9.55
CA PHE A 203 -4.69 -0.25 -10.71
C PHE A 203 -4.41 0.54 -11.98
N PHE A 204 -5.11 1.67 -12.19
CA PHE A 204 -4.85 2.56 -13.32
C PHE A 204 -3.42 3.12 -13.27
N LEU A 205 -2.99 3.66 -12.12
CA LEU A 205 -1.64 4.18 -11.92
C LEU A 205 -0.57 3.09 -12.12
N LEU A 206 -0.81 1.89 -11.56
CA LEU A 206 0.09 0.75 -11.68
C LEU A 206 0.24 0.31 -13.14
N THR A 207 -0.86 0.29 -13.90
CA THR A 207 -0.86 -0.09 -15.31
C THR A 207 -0.04 0.89 -16.14
N VAL A 208 -0.22 2.20 -15.94
CA VAL A 208 0.56 3.22 -16.64
C VAL A 208 2.04 3.14 -16.28
N TYR A 209 2.36 3.05 -14.99
CA TYR A 209 3.74 2.97 -14.51
C TYR A 209 4.46 1.71 -15.00
N THR A 210 3.80 0.54 -14.87
CA THR A 210 4.35 -0.76 -15.29
C THR A 210 4.45 -0.84 -16.81
N GLY A 211 3.47 -0.30 -17.53
CA GLY A 211 3.49 -0.22 -18.99
C GLY A 211 4.69 0.59 -19.49
N TYR A 212 4.90 1.78 -18.93
CA TYR A 212 6.06 2.60 -19.28
C TYR A 212 7.38 1.92 -18.91
N GLY A 213 7.49 1.37 -17.70
CA GLY A 213 8.70 0.68 -17.24
C GLY A 213 9.05 -0.54 -18.09
N SER A 214 8.04 -1.33 -18.49
CA SER A 214 8.22 -2.53 -19.30
C SER A 214 8.66 -2.23 -20.73
N ILE A 215 8.25 -1.09 -21.30
CA ILE A 215 8.73 -0.63 -22.61
C ILE A 215 10.12 -0.01 -22.49
N ALA A 216 10.35 0.82 -21.48
CA ALA A 216 11.62 1.53 -21.29
C ALA A 216 12.78 0.59 -20.97
N CYS A 217 12.54 -0.52 -20.25
CA CYS A 217 13.57 -1.49 -19.88
C CYS A 217 14.29 -2.12 -21.09
N PRO A 218 13.63 -2.82 -22.04
CA PRO A 218 14.28 -3.38 -23.22
C PRO A 218 14.86 -2.30 -24.13
N LEU A 219 14.18 -1.15 -24.28
CA LEU A 219 14.72 -0.01 -25.03
C LEU A 219 16.03 0.50 -24.42
N SER A 220 16.13 0.61 -23.10
CA SER A 220 17.36 1.01 -22.41
C SER A 220 18.47 -0.04 -22.54
N LEU A 221 18.11 -1.32 -22.67
CA LEU A 221 19.06 -2.41 -22.89
C LEU A 221 19.60 -2.40 -24.32
N ILE A 222 18.73 -2.21 -25.32
CA ILE A 222 19.09 -2.15 -26.75
C ILE A 222 19.86 -0.88 -27.08
N ARG A 223 19.53 0.26 -26.45
CA ARG A 223 20.17 1.56 -26.74
C ARG A 223 21.64 1.62 -26.31
N GLY A 224 22.12 0.62 -25.56
CA GLY A 224 23.52 0.47 -25.16
C GLY A 224 23.97 1.53 -24.15
N LYS A 225 24.71 1.12 -23.11
CA LYS A 225 25.37 2.09 -22.23
C LYS A 225 26.51 2.76 -23.00
N ARG A 226 26.69 4.08 -22.87
CA ARG A 226 27.86 4.79 -23.40
C ARG A 226 29.12 4.01 -23.01
N SER A 227 30.02 3.77 -23.97
CA SER A 227 31.30 3.09 -23.73
C SER A 227 31.98 3.65 -22.48
N ALA A 228 32.46 2.77 -21.60
CA ALA A 228 33.16 3.16 -20.38
C ALA A 228 34.33 4.12 -20.65
N ARG A 229 35.00 3.97 -21.82
CA ARG A 229 36.05 4.89 -22.27
C ARG A 229 35.53 6.29 -22.56
N LEU A 230 34.35 6.40 -23.16
CA LEU A 230 33.73 7.70 -23.45
C LEU A 230 33.29 8.38 -22.15
N GLN A 231 32.76 7.62 -21.18
CA GLN A 231 32.43 8.15 -19.86
C GLN A 231 33.67 8.62 -19.11
N GLN A 232 34.78 7.87 -19.16
CA GLN A 232 36.05 8.30 -18.57
C GLN A 232 36.56 9.59 -19.21
N ALA A 233 36.56 9.67 -20.54
CA ALA A 233 36.96 10.89 -21.24
C ALA A 233 36.11 12.12 -20.86
N THR A 234 34.78 11.97 -20.78
CA THR A 234 33.90 13.07 -20.34
C THR A 234 34.12 13.46 -18.87
N ILE A 235 34.38 12.50 -17.98
CA ILE A 235 34.68 12.79 -16.56
C ILE A 235 36.02 13.52 -16.43
N GLU A 236 37.03 13.13 -17.20
CA GLU A 236 38.33 13.80 -17.23
C GLU A 236 38.21 15.24 -17.74
N GLU A 237 37.44 15.45 -18.81
CA GLU A 237 37.14 16.77 -19.36
C GLU A 237 36.42 17.66 -18.32
N GLN A 238 35.35 17.15 -17.69
CA GLN A 238 34.64 17.87 -16.63
C GLN A 238 35.54 18.20 -15.44
N ARG A 239 36.46 17.30 -15.08
CA ARG A 239 37.40 17.52 -13.99
C ARG A 239 38.42 18.59 -14.34
N ALA A 240 38.91 18.63 -15.57
CA ALA A 240 39.82 19.65 -16.06
C ALA A 240 39.15 21.03 -16.08
N GLU A 241 37.89 21.12 -16.51
CA GLU A 241 37.14 22.37 -16.50
C GLU A 241 36.88 22.90 -15.09
N LEU A 242 36.47 22.01 -14.17
CA LEU A 242 36.27 22.38 -12.77
C LEU A 242 37.58 22.90 -12.12
N GLN A 243 38.71 22.27 -12.43
CA GLN A 243 40.02 22.73 -11.97
C GLN A 243 40.38 24.10 -12.54
N ASN A 244 40.06 24.38 -13.79
CA ASN A 244 40.24 25.70 -14.39
C ASN A 244 39.35 26.75 -13.71
N GLN A 245 38.07 26.46 -13.46
CA GLN A 245 37.19 27.36 -12.73
C GLN A 245 37.73 27.67 -11.32
N ILE A 246 38.20 26.66 -10.59
CA ILE A 246 38.83 26.85 -9.28
C ILE A 246 40.09 27.71 -9.39
N ARG A 247 40.92 27.51 -10.42
CA ARG A 247 42.15 28.28 -10.63
C ARG A 247 41.83 29.75 -10.93
N VAL A 248 40.83 30.03 -11.77
CA VAL A 248 40.36 31.39 -12.06
C VAL A 248 39.84 32.08 -10.80
N LEU A 249 39.06 31.37 -9.97
CA LEU A 249 38.54 31.90 -8.71
C LEU A 249 39.65 32.19 -7.68
N LYS A 250 40.74 31.42 -7.68
CA LYS A 250 41.90 31.66 -6.80
C LYS A 250 42.78 32.86 -7.20
N LEU A 251 42.68 33.28 -8.46
CA LEU A 251 43.46 34.41 -9.00
C LEU A 251 42.71 35.75 -8.88
N ARG A 252 41.46 35.72 -8.43
CA ARG A 252 40.61 36.88 -8.17
C ARG A 252 40.58 37.20 -6.68
#